data_AF-A0A562PF36-F1
#
_entry.id   AF-A0A562PF36-F1
#
_cell.length_a   1.000
_cell.length_b   1.000
_cell.length_c   1.000
_cell.angle_alpha   90.00
_cell.angle_beta   90.00
_cell.angle_gamma   90.00
#
_symmetry.space_group_name_H-M   'P 1'
#
loop_
_entity.id
_entity.type
_entity.pdbx_description
1 polymer ?
#
loop_
_entity_poly.entity_id
_entity_poly.type
_entity_poly.pdbx_seq_one_letter_code
_entity_poly.pdbx_strand_id
1 'polypeptide(L)'
;MDTSLFTTPRDLLRYATTRFNTEQLFFGHGSAEAFDEAAYLILHTLKLPLDKLEPFLDARLLPDEVQKVAAVIERRATERIPAAYITNEAWLGSYRFYVDQRTIVPRSYIAELIPDYFSPWVNNPEGIENVLELCTGSGCLAIMLADAFPDAQVDAVDISADALEVARKNVETYKLEDRVNLIQSDLYANVPAGKKYDLIITNPPYVNSGSMGRLPQEYRHEPQIALDGGVDGMDLVRKIVAGAAERLTDEGLLIVEIGNEKDFAEAAFGDLGLTWLTTSQGDDMVFLLTADQLKI
;
A
#
# COMPACT_ATOMS: atom_id res chain seq x y z
N MET A 1 28.53 -18.23 -6.39
CA MET A 1 28.26 -18.29 -7.84
C MET A 1 29.46 -17.73 -8.58
N ASP A 2 29.91 -18.37 -9.65
CA ASP A 2 30.89 -17.74 -10.56
C ASP A 2 30.13 -16.75 -11.46
N THR A 3 30.33 -15.46 -11.23
CA THR A 3 29.66 -14.39 -11.99
C THR A 3 30.45 -13.95 -13.22
N SER A 4 31.61 -14.54 -13.49
CA SER A 4 32.49 -14.15 -14.61
C SER A 4 31.88 -14.40 -16.00
N LEU A 5 30.83 -15.21 -16.07
CA LEU A 5 30.10 -15.53 -17.30
C LEU A 5 29.03 -14.49 -17.67
N PHE A 6 28.65 -13.60 -16.74
CA PHE A 6 27.67 -12.54 -17.01
C PHE A 6 28.37 -11.30 -17.52
N THR A 7 27.92 -10.79 -18.67
CA THR A 7 28.54 -9.63 -19.33
C THR A 7 27.57 -8.50 -19.60
N THR A 8 26.26 -8.78 -19.58
CA THR A 8 25.19 -7.84 -19.93
C THR A 8 23.99 -7.95 -18.99
N PRO A 9 23.10 -6.94 -18.94
CA PRO A 9 21.82 -7.05 -18.25
C PRO A 9 20.96 -8.21 -18.75
N ARG A 10 21.03 -8.54 -20.06
CA ARG A 10 20.30 -9.68 -20.64
C ARG A 10 20.70 -11.01 -20.00
N ASP A 11 21.99 -11.20 -19.75
CA ASP A 11 22.51 -12.43 -19.11
C ASP A 11 21.94 -12.60 -17.69
N LEU A 12 21.96 -11.50 -16.92
CA LEU A 12 21.48 -11.43 -15.54
C LEU A 12 19.96 -11.55 -15.45
N LEU A 13 19.22 -10.95 -16.39
CA LEU A 13 17.76 -11.04 -16.46
C LEU A 13 17.31 -12.48 -16.70
N ARG A 14 17.86 -13.13 -17.73
CA ARG A 14 17.59 -14.55 -17.99
C ARG A 14 17.94 -15.42 -16.77
N TYR A 15 19.03 -15.07 -16.07
CA TYR A 15 19.44 -15.76 -14.85
C TYR A 15 18.46 -15.59 -13.71
N ALA A 16 18.12 -14.36 -13.36
CA ALA A 16 17.16 -14.02 -12.32
C ALA A 16 15.82 -14.70 -12.56
N THR A 17 15.24 -14.60 -13.77
CA THR A 17 13.96 -15.23 -14.09
C THR A 17 14.00 -16.75 -13.87
N THR A 18 15.07 -17.41 -14.32
CA THR A 18 15.22 -18.86 -14.08
C THR A 18 15.39 -19.18 -12.60
N ARG A 19 16.21 -18.40 -11.90
CA ARG A 19 16.50 -18.57 -10.48
C ARG A 19 15.24 -18.42 -9.64
N PHE A 20 14.45 -17.38 -9.89
CA PHE A 20 13.21 -17.09 -9.17
C PHE A 20 12.13 -18.14 -9.44
N ASN A 21 11.96 -18.56 -10.70
CA ASN A 21 11.01 -19.63 -11.03
C ASN A 21 11.42 -20.98 -10.43
N THR A 22 12.72 -21.28 -10.37
CA THR A 22 13.24 -22.50 -9.73
C THR A 22 12.92 -22.54 -8.24
N GLU A 23 13.03 -21.40 -7.55
CA GLU A 23 12.66 -21.27 -6.13
C GLU A 23 11.17 -21.14 -5.91
N GLN A 24 10.35 -21.06 -6.97
CA GLN A 24 8.90 -20.87 -6.87
C GLN A 24 8.58 -19.67 -5.96
N LEU A 25 9.25 -18.54 -6.22
CA LEU A 25 8.98 -17.31 -5.50
C LEU A 25 7.54 -16.86 -5.74
N PHE A 26 6.94 -16.25 -4.73
CA PHE A 26 5.66 -15.58 -4.87
C PHE A 26 5.88 -14.11 -5.29
N PHE A 27 5.01 -13.61 -6.17
CA PHE A 27 5.01 -12.23 -6.65
C PHE A 27 3.65 -11.60 -6.35
N GLY A 28 3.65 -10.41 -5.74
CA GLY A 28 2.45 -9.74 -5.26
C GLY A 28 2.69 -8.45 -4.46
N HIS A 29 3.95 -8.03 -4.35
CA HIS A 29 4.38 -6.81 -3.67
C HIS A 29 4.81 -5.72 -4.68
N GLY A 30 4.18 -5.69 -5.86
CA GLY A 30 4.46 -4.72 -6.93
C GLY A 30 4.75 -5.31 -8.31
N SER A 31 4.97 -6.63 -8.42
CA SER A 31 5.13 -7.33 -9.70
C SER A 31 4.28 -8.60 -9.71
N ALA A 32 3.82 -9.01 -10.89
CA ALA A 32 2.98 -10.21 -11.06
C ALA A 32 3.82 -11.46 -11.40
N GLU A 33 5.03 -11.29 -11.94
CA GLU A 33 5.85 -12.40 -12.39
C GLU A 33 7.36 -12.17 -12.22
N ALA A 34 8.11 -13.27 -12.34
CA ALA A 34 9.55 -13.31 -12.12
C ALA A 34 10.35 -12.43 -13.08
N PHE A 35 9.87 -12.27 -14.31
CA PHE A 35 10.57 -11.47 -15.32
C PHE A 35 10.55 -9.98 -14.95
N ASP A 36 9.38 -9.45 -14.62
CA ASP A 36 9.21 -8.04 -14.27
C ASP A 36 9.95 -7.67 -12.98
N GLU A 37 9.85 -8.50 -11.93
CA GLU A 37 10.57 -8.23 -10.67
C GLU A 37 12.09 -8.31 -10.88
N ALA A 38 12.57 -9.25 -11.72
CA ALA A 38 13.98 -9.32 -12.08
C ALA A 38 14.46 -8.08 -12.85
N ALA A 39 13.69 -7.62 -13.83
CA ALA A 39 13.99 -6.40 -14.57
C ALA A 39 14.06 -5.19 -13.64
N TYR A 40 13.08 -5.05 -12.75
CA TYR A 40 13.05 -4.00 -11.72
C TYR A 40 14.31 -4.02 -10.84
N LEU A 41 14.65 -5.18 -10.27
CA LEU A 41 15.83 -5.31 -9.41
C LEU A 41 17.14 -4.99 -10.14
N ILE A 42 17.27 -5.41 -11.41
CA ILE A 42 18.45 -5.12 -12.24
C ILE A 42 18.55 -3.61 -12.51
N LEU A 43 17.49 -2.99 -13.04
CA LEU A 43 17.48 -1.57 -13.39
C LEU A 43 17.69 -0.69 -12.15
N HIS A 44 17.02 -1.01 -11.04
CA HIS A 44 17.17 -0.29 -9.77
C HIS A 44 18.59 -0.37 -9.21
N THR A 45 19.21 -1.56 -9.27
CA THR A 45 20.58 -1.77 -8.79
C THR A 45 21.60 -0.99 -9.64
N LEU A 46 21.39 -0.96 -10.96
CA LEU A 46 22.25 -0.25 -11.91
C LEU A 46 21.94 1.25 -12.03
N LYS A 47 20.91 1.75 -11.32
CA LYS A 47 20.44 3.14 -11.40
C LYS A 47 20.05 3.56 -12.82
N LEU A 48 19.43 2.63 -13.55
CA LEU A 48 18.88 2.86 -14.88
C LEU A 48 17.38 3.23 -14.79
N PRO A 49 16.82 3.89 -15.81
CA PRO A 49 15.38 4.17 -15.87
C PRO A 49 14.56 2.87 -15.77
N LEU A 50 13.65 2.81 -14.78
CA LEU A 50 12.88 1.60 -14.47
C LEU A 50 11.86 1.24 -15.56
N ASP A 51 11.50 2.20 -16.40
CA ASP A 51 10.57 2.07 -17.52
C ASP A 51 11.24 1.67 -18.84
N LYS A 52 12.58 1.48 -18.86
CA LYS A 52 13.34 1.24 -20.09
C LYS A 52 14.40 0.18 -19.88
N LEU A 53 14.12 -1.04 -20.32
CA LEU A 53 15.06 -2.15 -20.24
C LEU A 53 15.83 -2.35 -21.55
N GLU A 54 15.13 -2.31 -22.68
CA GLU A 54 15.62 -2.72 -24.01
C GLU A 54 16.90 -2.01 -24.45
N PRO A 55 17.07 -0.69 -24.24
CA PRO A 55 18.28 0.01 -24.67
C PRO A 55 19.55 -0.49 -23.97
N PHE A 56 19.42 -1.10 -22.78
CA PHE A 56 20.54 -1.51 -21.95
C PHE A 56 20.85 -3.00 -22.03
N LEU A 57 19.98 -3.82 -22.64
CA LEU A 57 20.10 -5.27 -22.61
C LEU A 57 21.44 -5.80 -23.13
N ASP A 58 22.03 -5.13 -24.11
CA ASP A 58 23.31 -5.53 -24.73
C ASP A 58 24.49 -4.64 -24.29
N ALA A 59 24.27 -3.73 -23.33
CA ALA A 59 25.32 -2.94 -22.73
C ALA A 59 26.25 -3.82 -21.88
N ARG A 60 27.56 -3.59 -21.99
CA ARG A 60 28.53 -4.30 -21.14
C ARG A 60 28.50 -3.74 -19.73
N LEU A 61 28.37 -4.63 -18.76
CA LEU A 61 28.47 -4.30 -17.35
C LEU A 61 29.91 -4.37 -16.86
N LEU A 62 30.25 -3.50 -15.93
CA LEU A 62 31.48 -3.59 -15.17
C LEU A 62 31.44 -4.80 -14.22
N PRO A 63 32.59 -5.40 -13.87
CA PRO A 63 32.61 -6.55 -12.96
C PRO A 63 31.91 -6.28 -11.61
N ASP A 64 32.01 -5.07 -11.07
CA ASP A 64 31.35 -4.72 -9.80
C ASP A 64 29.83 -4.56 -9.94
N GLU A 65 29.35 -4.08 -11.10
CA GLU A 65 27.91 -4.01 -11.41
C GLU A 65 27.29 -5.40 -11.46
N VAL A 66 27.96 -6.34 -12.17
CA VAL A 66 27.54 -7.74 -12.23
C VAL A 66 27.46 -8.34 -10.81
N GLN A 67 28.46 -8.09 -9.98
CA GLN A 67 28.47 -8.61 -8.60
C GLN A 67 27.33 -8.05 -7.75
N LYS A 68 27.06 -6.74 -7.84
CA LYS A 68 25.95 -6.10 -7.10
C LYS A 68 24.60 -6.65 -7.52
N VAL A 69 24.36 -6.76 -8.82
CA VAL A 69 23.10 -7.29 -9.36
C VAL A 69 22.92 -8.76 -9.00
N ALA A 70 23.96 -9.58 -9.16
CA ALA A 70 23.90 -11.00 -8.78
C ALA A 70 23.62 -11.17 -7.28
N ALA A 71 24.21 -10.34 -6.41
CA ALA A 71 23.95 -10.38 -4.98
C ALA A 71 22.49 -10.04 -4.63
N VAL A 72 21.89 -9.06 -5.30
CA VAL A 72 20.48 -8.69 -5.14
C VAL A 72 19.55 -9.84 -5.58
N ILE A 73 19.85 -10.46 -6.73
CA ILE A 73 19.10 -11.63 -7.25
C ILE A 73 19.17 -12.79 -6.26
N GLU A 74 20.38 -13.13 -5.78
CA GLU A 74 20.52 -14.23 -4.82
C GLU A 74 19.78 -13.93 -3.52
N ARG A 75 19.91 -12.71 -2.99
CA ARG A 75 19.19 -12.30 -1.79
C ARG A 75 17.68 -12.48 -1.95
N ARG A 76 17.10 -12.01 -3.06
CA ARG A 76 15.67 -12.20 -3.36
C ARG A 76 15.29 -13.68 -3.43
N ALA A 77 16.11 -14.51 -4.07
CA ALA A 77 15.83 -15.93 -4.26
C ALA A 77 15.96 -16.76 -2.98
N THR A 78 16.97 -16.50 -2.15
CA THR A 78 17.26 -17.31 -0.96
C THR A 78 16.53 -16.82 0.27
N GLU A 79 16.47 -15.50 0.48
CA GLU A 79 15.84 -14.92 1.67
C GLU A 79 14.33 -14.71 1.47
N ARG A 80 13.84 -14.74 0.22
CA ARG A 80 12.43 -14.49 -0.15
C ARG A 80 11.88 -13.15 0.34
N ILE A 81 12.76 -12.19 0.61
CA ILE A 81 12.38 -10.83 0.96
C ILE A 81 11.76 -10.15 -0.28
N PRO A 82 10.59 -9.51 -0.16
CA PRO A 82 10.01 -8.72 -1.25
C PRO A 82 10.99 -7.74 -1.89
N ALA A 83 10.94 -7.59 -3.22
CA ALA A 83 11.84 -6.67 -3.93
C ALA A 83 11.80 -5.25 -3.36
N ALA A 84 10.61 -4.77 -2.97
CA ALA A 84 10.43 -3.45 -2.37
C ALA A 84 11.25 -3.23 -1.09
N TYR A 85 11.44 -4.26 -0.27
CA TYR A 85 12.29 -4.16 0.92
C TYR A 85 13.78 -4.33 0.63
N ILE A 86 14.14 -4.96 -0.50
CA ILE A 86 15.52 -5.03 -0.97
C ILE A 86 15.96 -3.68 -1.54
N THR A 87 15.07 -3.00 -2.27
CA THR A 87 15.32 -1.70 -2.90
C THR A 87 15.00 -0.51 -1.98
N ASN A 88 14.24 -0.75 -0.91
CA ASN A 88 13.61 0.27 -0.06
C ASN A 88 12.69 1.22 -0.84
N GLU A 89 12.03 0.70 -1.86
CA GLU A 89 11.20 1.48 -2.77
C GLU A 89 9.98 0.67 -3.21
N ALA A 90 8.81 1.31 -3.18
CA ALA A 90 7.56 0.77 -3.72
C ALA A 90 6.85 1.84 -4.54
N TRP A 91 6.00 1.37 -5.46
CA TRP A 91 5.22 2.23 -6.35
C TRP A 91 3.73 2.00 -6.12
N LEU A 92 2.97 3.09 -6.09
CA LEU A 92 1.52 3.07 -5.99
C LEU A 92 0.97 4.10 -6.98
N GLY A 93 0.38 3.62 -8.08
CA GLY A 93 0.12 4.46 -9.25
C GLY A 93 1.40 5.13 -9.76
N SER A 94 1.38 6.44 -9.94
CA SER A 94 2.55 7.25 -10.33
C SER A 94 3.46 7.67 -9.16
N TYR A 95 3.11 7.31 -7.93
CA TYR A 95 3.85 7.72 -6.73
C TYR A 95 4.90 6.69 -6.36
N ARG A 96 6.01 7.17 -5.81
CA ARG A 96 7.18 6.38 -5.41
C ARG A 96 7.47 6.65 -3.95
N PHE A 97 7.44 5.60 -3.15
CA PHE A 97 7.55 5.68 -1.70
C PHE A 97 8.75 4.90 -1.19
N TYR A 98 9.41 5.44 -0.17
CA TYR A 98 10.31 4.68 0.66
C TYR A 98 9.52 3.69 1.51
N VAL A 99 10.00 2.45 1.57
CA VAL A 99 9.42 1.38 2.40
C VAL A 99 10.50 0.51 3.01
N ASP A 100 10.20 -0.08 4.16
CA ASP A 100 11.00 -1.13 4.78
C ASP A 100 10.09 -2.05 5.62
N GLN A 101 10.67 -3.02 6.30
CA GLN A 101 9.95 -4.06 7.03
C GLN A 101 9.08 -3.55 8.19
N ARG A 102 9.12 -2.24 8.51
CA ARG A 102 8.27 -1.62 9.53
C ARG A 102 6.84 -1.34 9.02
N THR A 103 6.61 -1.38 7.72
CA THR A 103 5.30 -1.14 7.08
C THR A 103 4.99 -2.21 6.05
N ILE A 104 3.71 -2.43 5.75
CA ILE A 104 3.28 -3.23 4.60
C ILE A 104 3.78 -2.61 3.28
N VAL A 105 4.00 -3.42 2.24
CA VAL A 105 4.30 -2.89 0.89
C VAL A 105 3.02 -2.29 0.29
N PRO A 106 2.99 -1.01 -0.12
CA PRO A 106 1.81 -0.33 -0.64
C PRO A 106 1.16 -1.05 -1.81
N ARG A 107 -0.14 -1.32 -1.70
CA ARG A 107 -0.95 -2.02 -2.72
C ARG A 107 -2.46 -1.83 -2.56
N SER A 108 -2.85 -0.63 -2.12
CA SER A 108 -4.25 -0.32 -1.82
C SER A 108 -5.06 -0.06 -3.10
N TYR A 109 -6.27 -0.61 -3.15
CA TYR A 109 -7.24 -0.34 -4.21
C TYR A 109 -7.86 1.05 -4.10
N ILE A 110 -7.90 1.63 -2.91
CA ILE A 110 -8.31 3.04 -2.70
C ILE A 110 -7.44 3.99 -3.54
N ALA A 111 -6.17 3.65 -3.75
CA ALA A 111 -5.25 4.46 -4.55
C ALA A 111 -5.72 4.65 -6.01
N GLU A 112 -6.49 3.71 -6.56
CA GLU A 112 -7.05 3.81 -7.91
C GLU A 112 -8.22 4.80 -7.97
N LEU A 113 -8.88 5.04 -6.84
CA LEU A 113 -10.09 5.88 -6.73
C LEU A 113 -9.77 7.35 -6.44
N ILE A 114 -8.60 7.61 -5.82
CA ILE A 114 -8.16 8.96 -5.44
C ILE A 114 -8.03 9.90 -6.65
N PRO A 115 -7.43 9.51 -7.81
CA PRO A 115 -7.28 10.40 -8.95
C PRO A 115 -8.62 10.91 -9.53
N ASP A 116 -9.67 10.11 -9.40
CA ASP A 116 -11.03 10.46 -9.84
C ASP A 116 -11.90 11.00 -8.68
N TYR A 117 -11.26 11.39 -7.57
CA TYR A 117 -11.88 11.98 -6.39
C TYR A 117 -13.04 11.15 -5.81
N PHE A 118 -12.99 9.82 -5.91
CA PHE A 118 -14.12 8.97 -5.48
C PHE A 118 -15.46 9.33 -6.16
N SER A 119 -15.42 9.75 -7.43
CA SER A 119 -16.61 10.06 -8.21
C SER A 119 -17.65 8.92 -8.18
N PRO A 120 -18.97 9.20 -8.11
CA PRO A 120 -19.61 10.52 -8.10
C PRO A 120 -19.84 11.10 -6.68
N TRP A 121 -19.19 10.55 -5.66
CA TRP A 121 -19.51 10.86 -4.27
C TRP A 121 -18.93 12.19 -3.79
N VAL A 122 -17.72 12.54 -4.24
CA VAL A 122 -17.16 13.88 -4.02
C VAL A 122 -17.43 14.74 -5.25
N ASN A 123 -18.41 15.64 -5.14
CA ASN A 123 -18.78 16.54 -6.23
C ASN A 123 -17.96 17.85 -6.25
N ASN A 124 -17.37 18.24 -5.12
CA ASN A 124 -16.57 19.45 -4.98
C ASN A 124 -15.23 19.13 -4.29
N PRO A 125 -14.21 18.65 -5.05
CA PRO A 125 -12.89 18.34 -4.48
C PRO A 125 -12.22 19.53 -3.78
N GLU A 126 -12.45 20.76 -4.26
CA GLU A 126 -11.94 21.99 -3.63
C GLU A 126 -12.60 22.29 -2.27
N GLY A 127 -13.74 21.65 -1.97
CA GLY A 127 -14.42 21.77 -0.68
C GLY A 127 -13.97 20.77 0.38
N ILE A 128 -13.06 19.85 0.06
CA ILE A 128 -12.54 18.88 1.01
C ILE A 128 -11.42 19.53 1.83
N GLU A 129 -11.68 19.78 3.11
CA GLU A 129 -10.76 20.49 4.00
C GLU A 129 -10.12 19.56 5.04
N ASN A 130 -10.84 18.54 5.53
CA ASN A 130 -10.36 17.67 6.59
C ASN A 130 -10.48 16.20 6.19
N VAL A 131 -9.34 15.51 6.10
CA VAL A 131 -9.28 14.08 5.79
C VAL A 131 -8.63 13.34 6.94
N LEU A 132 -9.18 12.19 7.30
CA LEU A 132 -8.60 11.26 8.27
C LEU A 132 -8.26 9.95 7.57
N GLU A 133 -6.99 9.57 7.56
CA GLU A 133 -6.56 8.22 7.18
C GLU A 133 -6.28 7.40 8.44
N LEU A 134 -6.98 6.28 8.60
CA LEU A 134 -6.72 5.31 9.66
C LEU A 134 -5.89 4.14 9.14
N CYS A 135 -4.93 3.69 9.94
CA CYS A 135 -3.97 2.64 9.59
C CYS A 135 -3.04 3.06 8.43
N THR A 136 -2.47 4.27 8.52
CA THR A 136 -1.73 4.92 7.41
C THR A 136 -0.47 4.17 6.98
N GLY A 137 0.14 3.35 7.85
CA GLY A 137 1.35 2.62 7.56
C GLY A 137 2.48 3.55 7.11
N SER A 138 2.87 3.45 5.83
CA SER A 138 3.92 4.27 5.21
C SER A 138 3.46 5.65 4.72
N GLY A 139 2.23 6.08 5.01
CA GLY A 139 1.72 7.40 4.64
C GLY A 139 1.32 7.55 3.16
N CYS A 140 1.23 6.45 2.42
CA CYS A 140 1.08 6.50 0.97
C CYS A 140 -0.26 7.10 0.53
N LEU A 141 -1.38 6.67 1.12
CA LEU A 141 -2.68 7.24 0.76
C LEU A 141 -2.81 8.66 1.31
N ALA A 142 -2.33 8.98 2.52
CA ALA A 142 -2.31 10.35 3.01
C ALA A 142 -1.63 11.34 2.07
N ILE A 143 -0.49 10.95 1.49
CA ILE A 143 0.23 11.77 0.50
C ILE A 143 -0.59 11.92 -0.78
N MET A 144 -1.17 10.83 -1.27
CA MET A 144 -2.02 10.87 -2.48
C MET A 144 -3.28 11.72 -2.26
N LEU A 145 -3.92 11.61 -1.09
CA LEU A 145 -5.09 12.39 -0.70
C LEU A 145 -4.75 13.87 -0.59
N ALA A 146 -3.61 14.21 0.03
CA ALA A 146 -3.15 15.59 0.08
C ALA A 146 -2.89 16.15 -1.34
N ASP A 147 -2.28 15.37 -2.22
CA ASP A 147 -2.04 15.82 -3.61
C ASP A 147 -3.35 15.99 -4.39
N ALA A 148 -4.31 15.07 -4.23
CA ALA A 148 -5.60 15.10 -4.92
C ALA A 148 -6.52 16.23 -4.42
N PHE A 149 -6.50 16.55 -3.12
CA PHE A 149 -7.35 17.59 -2.52
C PHE A 149 -6.46 18.74 -2.04
N PRO A 150 -6.23 19.81 -2.84
CA PRO A 150 -5.18 20.81 -2.57
C PRO A 150 -5.33 21.57 -1.25
N ASP A 151 -6.56 21.75 -0.78
CA ASP A 151 -6.88 22.49 0.45
C ASP A 151 -7.01 21.59 1.68
N ALA A 152 -6.95 20.27 1.50
CA ALA A 152 -7.13 19.32 2.59
C ALA A 152 -5.95 19.29 3.57
N GLN A 153 -6.29 19.25 4.86
CA GLN A 153 -5.42 18.84 5.96
C GLN A 153 -5.70 17.36 6.27
N VAL A 154 -4.67 16.53 6.13
CA VAL A 154 -4.77 15.08 6.31
C VAL A 154 -4.20 14.70 7.67
N ASP A 155 -5.04 14.18 8.56
CA ASP A 155 -4.58 13.47 9.76
C ASP A 155 -4.35 12.00 9.39
N ALA A 156 -3.11 11.55 9.46
CA ALA A 156 -2.70 10.21 9.09
C ALA A 156 -2.29 9.43 10.35
N VAL A 157 -3.07 8.41 10.67
CA VAL A 157 -3.06 7.76 11.98
C VAL A 157 -2.56 6.33 11.88
N ASP A 158 -1.64 5.95 12.77
CA ASP A 158 -1.21 4.56 12.93
C ASP A 158 -0.94 4.23 14.41
N ILE A 159 -1.11 2.96 14.78
CA ILE A 159 -0.75 2.47 16.12
C ILE A 159 0.78 2.33 16.27
N SER A 160 1.47 2.06 15.17
CA SER A 160 2.90 1.79 15.11
C SER A 160 3.72 3.07 14.96
N ALA A 161 4.48 3.44 16.00
CA ALA A 161 5.45 4.53 15.90
C ALA A 161 6.49 4.27 14.80
N ASP A 162 6.91 3.01 14.64
CA ASP A 162 7.89 2.58 13.62
C ASP A 162 7.36 2.78 12.19
N ALA A 163 6.05 2.57 11.97
CA ALA A 163 5.40 2.85 10.69
C ALA A 163 5.35 4.36 10.43
N LEU A 164 5.01 5.16 11.45
CA LEU A 164 4.97 6.61 11.34
C LEU A 164 6.35 7.23 11.05
N GLU A 165 7.45 6.60 11.47
CA GLU A 165 8.79 7.02 11.04
C GLU A 165 9.03 6.81 9.54
N VAL A 166 8.48 5.74 8.95
CA VAL A 166 8.50 5.52 7.50
C VAL A 166 7.60 6.55 6.81
N ALA A 167 6.38 6.75 7.33
CA ALA A 167 5.45 7.77 6.81
C ALA A 167 6.08 9.16 6.79
N ARG A 168 6.77 9.55 7.88
CA ARG A 168 7.46 10.83 7.96
C ARG A 168 8.49 11.02 6.85
N LYS A 169 9.30 10.01 6.54
CA LYS A 169 10.26 10.08 5.41
C LYS A 169 9.56 10.33 4.08
N ASN A 170 8.40 9.69 3.86
CA ASN A 170 7.62 9.87 2.65
C ASN A 170 6.99 11.26 2.58
N VAL A 171 6.39 11.74 3.69
CA VAL A 171 5.82 13.09 3.78
C VAL A 171 6.89 14.16 3.49
N GLU A 172 8.08 14.04 4.08
CA GLU A 172 9.23 14.92 3.83
C GLU A 172 9.69 14.84 2.35
N THR A 173 9.69 13.65 1.75
CA THR A 173 10.08 13.47 0.34
C THR A 173 9.15 14.23 -0.61
N TYR A 174 7.85 14.26 -0.29
CA TYR A 174 6.83 14.97 -1.06
C TYR A 174 6.61 16.43 -0.61
N LYS A 175 7.29 16.88 0.45
CA LYS A 175 7.21 18.23 1.02
C LYS A 175 5.79 18.61 1.49
N LEU A 176 5.14 17.67 2.17
CA LEU A 176 3.76 17.80 2.65
C LEU A 176 3.65 17.91 4.18
N GLU A 177 4.74 18.29 4.87
CA GLU A 177 4.79 18.38 6.33
C GLU A 177 3.74 19.35 6.90
N ASP A 178 3.39 20.40 6.17
CA ASP A 178 2.38 21.40 6.55
C ASP A 178 0.94 20.96 6.25
N ARG A 179 0.75 19.78 5.65
CA ARG A 179 -0.56 19.28 5.18
C ARG A 179 -0.89 17.87 5.66
N VAL A 180 0.11 17.07 6.00
CA VAL A 180 -0.05 15.70 6.50
C VAL A 180 0.46 15.64 7.93
N ASN A 181 -0.47 15.51 8.87
CA ASN A 181 -0.20 15.40 10.29
C ASN A 181 -0.18 13.93 10.72
N LEU A 182 0.99 13.45 11.15
CA LEU A 182 1.18 12.07 11.59
C LEU A 182 0.85 11.92 13.08
N ILE A 183 -0.10 11.05 13.41
CA ILE A 183 -0.57 10.85 14.78
C ILE A 183 -0.44 9.38 15.18
N GLN A 184 0.31 9.12 16.25
CA GLN A 184 0.30 7.79 16.87
C GLN A 184 -1.00 7.60 17.67
N SER A 185 -1.84 6.65 17.27
CA SER A 185 -3.14 6.39 17.91
C SER A 185 -3.63 4.97 17.66
N ASP A 186 -4.36 4.41 18.63
CA ASP A 186 -5.26 3.29 18.36
C ASP A 186 -6.56 3.84 17.78
N LEU A 187 -6.68 3.75 16.45
CA LEU A 187 -7.79 4.33 15.69
C LEU A 187 -8.06 5.78 16.13
N TYR A 188 -9.28 6.08 16.60
CA TYR A 188 -9.72 7.42 16.95
C TYR A 188 -9.21 7.94 18.30
N ALA A 189 -8.50 7.14 19.11
CA ALA A 189 -8.22 7.45 20.52
C ALA A 189 -7.51 8.79 20.75
N ASN A 190 -6.49 9.11 19.96
CA ASN A 190 -5.73 10.36 20.02
C ASN A 190 -6.11 11.36 18.92
N VAL A 191 -7.12 11.05 18.11
CA VAL A 191 -7.64 11.98 17.11
C VAL A 191 -8.36 13.13 17.82
N PRO A 192 -8.06 14.42 17.53
CA PRO A 192 -8.60 15.56 18.25
C PRO A 192 -10.11 15.50 18.48
N ALA A 193 -10.52 15.63 19.74
CA ALA A 193 -11.93 15.58 20.10
C ALA A 193 -12.72 16.73 19.44
N GLY A 194 -13.89 16.42 18.88
CA GLY A 194 -14.74 17.39 18.20
C GLY A 194 -14.29 17.78 16.79
N LYS A 195 -13.10 17.35 16.32
CA LYS A 195 -12.72 17.50 14.92
C LYS A 195 -13.59 16.58 14.05
N LYS A 196 -14.12 17.17 12.97
CA LYS A 196 -14.94 16.50 11.98
C LYS A 196 -14.18 16.41 10.65
N TYR A 197 -14.44 15.36 9.90
CA TYR A 197 -13.76 15.04 8.65
C TYR A 197 -14.77 14.92 7.51
N ASP A 198 -14.39 15.44 6.36
CA ASP A 198 -15.13 15.29 5.10
C ASP A 198 -14.92 13.88 4.55
N LEU A 199 -13.72 13.34 4.72
CA LEU A 199 -13.38 11.97 4.34
C LEU A 199 -12.70 11.24 5.50
N ILE A 200 -13.17 10.03 5.80
CA ILE A 200 -12.43 9.03 6.59
C ILE A 200 -12.09 7.89 5.65
N ILE A 201 -10.79 7.63 5.48
CA ILE A 201 -10.25 6.62 4.58
C ILE A 201 -9.51 5.58 5.42
N THR A 202 -9.63 4.30 5.09
CA THR A 202 -8.82 3.28 5.75
C THR A 202 -8.55 2.08 4.85
N ASN A 203 -7.31 1.60 4.92
CA ASN A 203 -6.92 0.26 4.50
C ASN A 203 -6.48 -0.52 5.75
N PRO A 204 -7.43 -0.99 6.58
CA PRO A 204 -7.11 -1.66 7.82
C PRO A 204 -6.59 -3.09 7.54
N PRO A 205 -5.92 -3.72 8.52
CA PRO A 205 -5.71 -5.15 8.52
C PRO A 205 -7.05 -5.90 8.39
N TYR A 206 -7.24 -6.63 7.30
CA TYR A 206 -8.47 -7.38 6.99
C TYR A 206 -8.23 -8.86 6.68
N VAL A 207 -6.97 -9.35 6.74
CA VAL A 207 -6.69 -10.74 6.41
C VAL A 207 -7.22 -11.64 7.52
N ASN A 208 -8.21 -12.46 7.17
CA ASN A 208 -8.79 -13.39 8.13
C ASN A 208 -7.80 -14.50 8.55
N SER A 209 -8.01 -15.05 9.74
CA SER A 209 -7.16 -16.09 10.33
C SER A 209 -6.92 -17.32 9.44
N GLY A 210 -7.90 -17.72 8.61
CA GLY A 210 -7.78 -18.83 7.67
C GLY A 210 -6.87 -18.52 6.48
N SER A 211 -6.84 -17.27 6.04
CA SER A 211 -5.93 -16.77 5.00
C SER A 211 -4.52 -16.53 5.54
N MET A 212 -4.38 -16.03 6.77
CA MET A 212 -3.08 -15.84 7.44
C MET A 212 -2.23 -17.11 7.45
N GLY A 213 -2.84 -18.28 7.72
CA GLY A 213 -2.13 -19.57 7.73
C GLY A 213 -1.62 -20.04 6.35
N ARG A 214 -2.12 -19.46 5.26
CA ARG A 214 -1.80 -19.83 3.87
C ARG A 214 -0.90 -18.80 3.17
N LEU A 215 -0.49 -17.74 3.87
CA LEU A 215 0.33 -16.69 3.29
C LEU A 215 1.66 -17.24 2.75
N PRO A 216 2.04 -16.87 1.51
CA PRO A 216 3.36 -17.15 0.97
C PRO A 216 4.48 -16.62 1.88
N GLN A 217 5.69 -17.18 1.76
CA GLN A 217 6.81 -16.83 2.65
C GLN A 217 7.17 -15.34 2.55
N GLU A 218 7.03 -14.76 1.35
CA GLU A 218 7.26 -13.35 1.06
C GLU A 218 6.43 -12.42 1.96
N TYR A 219 5.15 -12.72 2.18
CA TYR A 219 4.26 -11.89 3.03
C TYR A 219 4.60 -11.96 4.51
N ARG A 220 5.33 -13.00 4.94
CA ARG A 220 5.75 -13.14 6.35
C ARG A 220 6.87 -12.17 6.72
N HIS A 221 7.45 -11.47 5.73
CA HIS A 221 8.38 -10.37 5.97
C HIS A 221 7.67 -9.05 6.29
N GLU A 222 6.36 -8.96 6.06
CA GLU A 222 5.57 -7.79 6.42
C GLU A 222 5.15 -7.84 7.90
N PRO A 223 4.89 -6.70 8.56
CA PRO A 223 4.41 -6.68 9.93
C PRO A 223 3.09 -7.43 10.08
N GLN A 224 3.02 -8.42 10.98
CA GLN A 224 1.80 -9.19 11.22
C GLN A 224 0.60 -8.30 11.62
N ILE A 225 0.85 -7.25 12.41
CA ILE A 225 -0.17 -6.27 12.83
C ILE A 225 -0.80 -5.54 11.64
N ALA A 226 -0.12 -5.44 10.49
CA ALA A 226 -0.64 -4.81 9.29
C ALA A 226 -1.54 -5.74 8.45
N LEU A 227 -1.62 -7.04 8.79
CA LEU A 227 -2.38 -8.04 8.04
C LEU A 227 -3.56 -8.60 8.84
N ASP A 228 -3.38 -8.86 10.14
CA ASP A 228 -4.33 -9.61 10.97
C ASP A 228 -5.66 -8.85 11.21
N GLY A 229 -6.71 -9.28 10.51
CA GLY A 229 -8.08 -8.76 10.67
C GLY A 229 -8.97 -9.60 11.61
N GLY A 230 -8.40 -10.59 12.31
CA GLY A 230 -9.15 -11.47 13.21
C GLY A 230 -9.83 -12.65 12.51
N VAL A 231 -10.96 -13.11 13.07
CA VAL A 231 -11.61 -14.36 12.62
C VAL A 231 -12.24 -14.21 11.23
N ASP A 232 -12.98 -13.13 11.01
CA ASP A 232 -13.72 -12.82 9.78
C ASP A 232 -13.09 -11.64 8.99
N GLY A 233 -11.94 -11.12 9.44
CA GLY A 233 -11.29 -9.95 8.84
C GLY A 233 -11.87 -8.60 9.29
N MET A 234 -12.98 -8.58 10.04
CA MET A 234 -13.76 -7.36 10.31
C MET A 234 -13.54 -6.77 11.71
N ASP A 235 -12.68 -7.35 12.55
CA ASP A 235 -12.53 -6.92 13.95
C ASP A 235 -12.19 -5.43 14.08
N LEU A 236 -11.23 -4.96 13.28
CA LEU A 236 -10.86 -3.54 13.26
C LEU A 236 -11.89 -2.70 12.50
N VAL A 237 -12.41 -3.22 11.39
CA VAL A 237 -13.43 -2.55 10.56
C VAL A 237 -14.67 -2.22 11.40
N ARG A 238 -15.12 -3.13 12.28
CA ARG A 238 -16.25 -2.89 13.19
C ARG A 238 -16.02 -1.70 14.11
N LYS A 239 -14.81 -1.56 14.66
CA LYS A 239 -14.46 -0.41 15.51
C LYS A 239 -14.41 0.89 14.71
N ILE A 240 -13.91 0.83 13.47
CA ILE A 240 -13.85 1.98 12.56
C ILE A 240 -15.25 2.45 12.21
N VAL A 241 -16.11 1.57 11.69
CA VAL A 241 -17.49 1.89 11.33
C VAL A 241 -18.26 2.45 12.53
N ALA A 242 -18.13 1.84 13.72
CA ALA A 242 -18.79 2.30 14.93
C ALA A 242 -18.37 3.71 15.39
N GLY A 243 -17.11 4.11 15.14
CA GLY A 243 -16.61 5.44 15.51
C GLY A 243 -16.78 6.51 14.43
N ALA A 244 -17.08 6.13 13.19
CA ALA A 244 -17.07 7.03 12.05
C ALA A 244 -18.17 8.11 12.12
N ALA A 245 -19.40 7.77 12.55
CA ALA A 245 -20.52 8.72 12.63
C ALA A 245 -20.18 9.96 13.48
N GLU A 246 -19.49 9.77 14.60
CA GLU A 246 -19.10 10.86 15.50
C GLU A 246 -17.95 11.71 14.94
N ARG A 247 -17.25 11.24 13.91
CA ARG A 247 -16.08 11.91 13.32
C ARG A 247 -16.34 12.48 11.93
N LEU A 248 -17.41 12.10 11.25
CA LEU A 248 -17.77 12.69 9.96
C LEU A 248 -18.52 14.01 10.10
N THR A 249 -18.35 14.90 9.11
CA THR A 249 -19.31 15.97 8.81
C THR A 249 -20.63 15.38 8.31
N ASP A 250 -21.68 16.19 8.18
CA ASP A 250 -22.99 15.68 7.73
C ASP A 250 -22.97 15.16 6.28
N GLU A 251 -22.09 15.70 5.44
CA GLU A 251 -21.86 15.25 4.05
C GLU A 251 -20.64 14.32 3.93
N GLY A 252 -20.07 13.91 5.06
CA GLY A 252 -18.82 13.16 5.10
C GLY A 252 -18.98 11.71 4.63
N LEU A 253 -17.89 11.14 4.13
CA LEU A 253 -17.82 9.78 3.61
C LEU A 253 -16.81 8.94 4.40
N LEU A 254 -17.19 7.70 4.70
CA LEU A 254 -16.30 6.65 5.15
C LEU A 254 -16.00 5.71 3.98
N ILE A 255 -14.71 5.49 3.69
CA ILE A 255 -14.24 4.59 2.62
C ILE A 255 -13.31 3.56 3.24
N VAL A 256 -13.65 2.28 3.05
CA VAL A 256 -12.97 1.15 3.71
C VAL A 256 -12.57 0.11 2.68
N GLU A 257 -11.28 -0.21 2.62
CA GLU A 257 -10.79 -1.38 1.89
C GLU A 257 -10.88 -2.64 2.77
N ILE A 258 -11.33 -3.75 2.19
CA ILE A 258 -11.47 -5.05 2.86
C ILE A 258 -10.93 -6.21 2.04
N GLY A 259 -10.39 -5.96 0.84
CA GLY A 259 -9.94 -7.01 -0.07
C GLY A 259 -11.07 -8.01 -0.37
N ASN A 260 -10.76 -9.31 -0.38
CA ASN A 260 -11.71 -10.36 -0.79
C ASN A 260 -12.80 -10.71 0.26
N GLU A 261 -13.01 -9.88 1.28
CA GLU A 261 -13.84 -10.22 2.44
C GLU A 261 -15.29 -9.67 2.34
N LYS A 262 -15.80 -9.45 1.11
CA LYS A 262 -17.13 -8.86 0.86
C LYS A 262 -18.26 -9.56 1.60
N ASP A 263 -18.28 -10.89 1.58
CA ASP A 263 -19.34 -11.66 2.25
C ASP A 263 -19.37 -11.39 3.77
N PHE A 264 -18.20 -11.20 4.40
CA PHE A 264 -18.12 -10.85 5.83
C PHE A 264 -18.52 -9.40 6.09
N ALA A 265 -18.14 -8.47 5.20
CA ALA A 265 -18.59 -7.08 5.30
C ALA A 265 -20.11 -6.95 5.14
N GLU A 266 -20.72 -7.64 4.18
CA GLU A 266 -22.18 -7.69 4.00
C GLU A 266 -22.87 -8.30 5.22
N ALA A 267 -22.32 -9.39 5.77
CA ALA A 267 -22.86 -9.99 6.99
C ALA A 267 -22.73 -9.07 8.22
N ALA A 268 -21.69 -8.23 8.25
CA ALA A 268 -21.40 -7.33 9.37
C ALA A 268 -22.17 -6.00 9.30
N PHE A 269 -22.38 -5.47 8.09
CA PHE A 269 -22.78 -4.08 7.87
C PHE A 269 -23.85 -3.92 6.78
N GLY A 270 -24.38 -5.00 6.21
CA GLY A 270 -25.35 -4.96 5.10
C GLY A 270 -26.61 -4.13 5.39
N ASP A 271 -27.04 -4.07 6.66
CA ASP A 271 -28.17 -3.26 7.09
C ASP A 271 -27.93 -1.74 6.92
N LEU A 272 -26.67 -1.30 6.81
CA LEU A 272 -26.30 0.10 6.54
C LEU A 272 -26.43 0.46 5.04
N GLY A 273 -26.57 -0.53 4.17
CA GLY A 273 -26.64 -0.34 2.71
C GLY A 273 -25.29 0.01 2.09
N LEU A 274 -24.31 -0.90 2.22
CA LEU A 274 -22.96 -0.71 1.69
C LEU A 274 -22.97 -0.32 0.20
N THR A 275 -22.26 0.75 -0.14
CA THR A 275 -21.99 1.08 -1.55
C THR A 275 -20.64 0.51 -1.93
N TRP A 276 -20.59 -0.41 -2.90
CA TRP A 276 -19.33 -0.95 -3.41
C TRP A 276 -18.74 -0.06 -4.50
N LEU A 277 -17.46 0.28 -4.36
CA LEU A 277 -16.73 1.08 -5.35
C LEU A 277 -15.98 0.15 -6.31
N THR A 278 -16.06 0.45 -7.61
CA THR A 278 -15.41 -0.33 -8.66
C THR A 278 -13.90 -0.06 -8.71
N THR A 279 -13.11 -1.13 -8.67
CA THR A 279 -11.65 -1.11 -8.76
C THR A 279 -11.19 -2.02 -9.90
N SER A 280 -9.90 -2.02 -10.23
CA SER A 280 -9.31 -2.92 -11.22
C SER A 280 -9.56 -4.40 -10.93
N GLN A 281 -9.82 -4.76 -9.67
CA GLN A 281 -10.05 -6.13 -9.21
C GLN A 281 -11.54 -6.48 -9.01
N GLY A 282 -12.45 -5.52 -9.21
CA GLY A 282 -13.89 -5.73 -9.13
C GLY A 282 -14.62 -4.77 -8.19
N ASP A 283 -15.88 -5.10 -7.93
CA ASP A 283 -16.86 -4.33 -7.13
C ASP A 283 -17.04 -4.93 -5.72
N ASP A 284 -15.95 -5.35 -5.10
CA ASP A 284 -15.97 -6.12 -3.85
C ASP A 284 -14.80 -5.84 -2.90
N MET A 285 -13.86 -4.96 -3.28
CA MET A 285 -12.66 -4.67 -2.49
C MET A 285 -12.80 -3.47 -1.57
N VAL A 286 -13.62 -2.49 -1.95
CA VAL A 286 -13.76 -1.21 -1.25
C VAL A 286 -15.24 -0.87 -1.14
N PHE A 287 -15.70 -0.57 0.08
CA PHE A 287 -17.05 -0.04 0.30
C PHE A 287 -17.02 1.40 0.82
N LEU A 288 -18.13 2.09 0.60
CA LEU A 288 -18.40 3.44 1.02
C LEU A 288 -19.69 3.48 1.86
N LEU A 289 -19.66 4.29 2.92
CA LEU A 289 -20.80 4.65 3.74
C LEU A 289 -20.86 6.17 3.92
N THR A 290 -22.04 6.75 3.79
CA THR A 290 -22.26 8.17 4.10
C THR A 290 -22.47 8.37 5.60
N ALA A 291 -22.23 9.58 6.09
CA ALA A 291 -22.52 9.94 7.48
C ALA A 291 -23.96 9.63 7.90
N ASP A 292 -24.94 9.78 7.00
CA ASP A 292 -26.35 9.49 7.29
C ASP A 292 -26.63 8.00 7.44
N GLN A 293 -25.96 7.13 6.67
CA GLN A 293 -26.07 5.67 6.84
C GLN A 293 -25.51 5.20 8.18
N LEU A 294 -24.53 5.91 8.73
CA LEU A 294 -23.86 5.58 9.99
C LEU A 294 -24.61 6.06 11.25
N LYS A 295 -25.66 6.88 11.10
CA LYS A 295 -26.46 7.44 12.22
C LYS A 295 -27.62 6.54 12.68
N ILE A 296 -27.72 5.31 12.14
CA ILE A 296 -28.83 4.36 12.37
C ILE A 296 -28.70 3.63 13.70
#